data_AF-A0A1G5URT4-F1
#
_entry.id   AF-A0A1G5URT4-F1
#
_cell.length_a   1.000
_cell.length_b   1.000
_cell.length_c   1.000
_cell.angle_alpha   90.00
_cell.angle_beta   90.00
_cell.angle_gamma   90.00
#
_symmetry.space_group_name_H-M   'P 1'
#
loop_
_entity.id
_entity.type
_entity.pdbx_description
1 polymer ?
#
loop_
_entity_poly.entity_id
_entity_poly.type
_entity_poly.pdbx_seq_one_letter_code
_entity_poly.pdbx_strand_id
1 'polypeptide(L)'
;MEQSIQAIWKQDEIPVILRRTGKGELLRVRLPFDGNNRQWLQDGRRTTPSWIASRKFWEIPKAWFDDFVNRALQKYGRLYVIQPYREQEVCSPSCQNAKGHECQCSCMGVHHGAGSDGSWFEVSDAFSTRWGERELACRLMVAKTRVQ
;
A
#
# COMPACT_ATOMS: atom_id res chain seq x y z
N MET A 1 -13.98 5.27 17.27
CA MET A 1 -14.69 4.54 16.20
C MET A 1 -13.66 3.64 15.54
N GLU A 2 -13.79 2.33 15.67
CA GLU A 2 -12.80 1.38 15.19
C GLU A 2 -12.83 1.37 13.65
N GLN A 3 -11.74 1.83 13.01
CA GLN A 3 -11.66 1.82 11.54
C GLN A 3 -11.49 0.37 11.08
N SER A 4 -12.52 -0.21 10.46
CA SER A 4 -12.39 -1.56 9.89
C SER A 4 -11.65 -1.50 8.54
N ILE A 5 -10.83 -2.51 8.23
CA ILE A 5 -10.21 -2.65 6.90
C ILE A 5 -11.27 -2.65 5.79
N GLN A 6 -12.48 -3.16 6.06
CA GLN A 6 -13.57 -3.11 5.09
C GLN A 6 -14.04 -1.68 4.78
N ALA A 7 -14.13 -0.82 5.80
CA ALA A 7 -14.47 0.59 5.61
C ALA A 7 -13.36 1.34 4.85
N ILE A 8 -12.09 1.13 5.24
CA ILE A 8 -10.92 1.69 4.54
C ILE A 8 -10.87 1.22 3.09
N TRP A 9 -11.15 -0.06 2.82
CA TRP A 9 -11.22 -0.55 1.46
C TRP A 9 -12.37 0.11 0.69
N LYS A 10 -13.51 0.39 1.33
CA LYS A 10 -14.74 0.90 0.70
C LYS A 10 -14.81 2.40 0.44
N GLN A 11 -14.02 3.20 1.13
CA GLN A 11 -13.96 4.65 0.88
C GLN A 11 -13.32 5.00 -0.47
N ASP A 12 -13.51 6.24 -0.91
CA ASP A 12 -13.12 6.80 -2.21
C ASP A 12 -12.30 8.10 -2.12
N GLU A 13 -11.88 8.51 -0.93
CA GLU A 13 -11.10 9.73 -0.66
C GLU A 13 -9.58 9.52 -0.67
N ILE A 14 -9.11 8.39 -0.14
CA ILE A 14 -7.69 8.07 0.04
C ILE A 14 -7.36 6.86 -0.83
N PRO A 15 -6.29 6.89 -1.66
CA PRO A 15 -5.83 5.72 -2.38
C PRO A 15 -5.62 4.51 -1.47
N VAL A 16 -6.04 3.33 -1.90
CA VAL A 16 -5.82 2.08 -1.17
C VAL A 16 -5.18 1.06 -2.09
N ILE A 17 -4.10 0.44 -1.64
CA ILE A 17 -3.53 -0.73 -2.29
C ILE A 17 -3.59 -1.95 -1.39
N LEU A 18 -4.19 -3.02 -1.91
CA LEU A 18 -4.26 -4.31 -1.26
C LEU A 18 -3.24 -5.26 -1.90
N ARG A 19 -2.22 -5.63 -1.11
CA ARG A 19 -1.24 -6.65 -1.48
C ARG A 19 -1.87 -8.04 -1.34
N ARG A 20 -1.59 -8.90 -2.31
CA ARG A 20 -1.97 -10.32 -2.32
C ARG A 20 -0.75 -11.16 -2.70
N THR A 21 -0.49 -12.25 -1.97
CA THR A 21 0.76 -13.02 -2.10
C THR A 21 0.62 -14.32 -2.88
N GLY A 22 -0.59 -14.78 -3.19
CA GLY A 22 -0.83 -16.00 -3.95
C GLY A 22 -0.26 -15.96 -5.37
N LYS A 23 0.07 -17.15 -5.90
CA LYS A 23 0.55 -17.32 -7.27
C LYS A 23 -0.51 -16.84 -8.27
N GLY A 24 -0.12 -16.01 -9.23
CA GLY A 24 -1.03 -15.43 -10.23
C GLY A 24 -1.92 -14.29 -9.73
N GLU A 25 -1.93 -13.96 -8.43
CA GLU A 25 -2.69 -12.82 -7.92
C GLU A 25 -2.03 -11.48 -8.32
N LEU A 26 -2.83 -10.49 -8.67
CA LEU A 26 -2.39 -9.11 -8.92
C LEU A 26 -2.50 -8.26 -7.64
N LEU A 27 -2.06 -7.01 -7.62
CA LEU A 27 -2.46 -6.06 -6.58
C LEU A 27 -3.88 -5.58 -6.88
N ARG A 28 -4.67 -5.23 -5.86
CA ARG A 28 -5.93 -4.51 -6.05
C ARG A 28 -5.77 -3.07 -5.58
N VAL A 29 -6.27 -2.13 -6.36
CA VAL A 29 -6.11 -0.70 -6.10
C VAL A 29 -7.45 0.01 -6.18
N ARG A 30 -7.71 0.88 -5.22
CA ARG A 30 -8.78 1.88 -5.27
C ARG A 30 -8.16 3.27 -5.25
N LEU A 31 -8.70 4.15 -6.08
CA LEU A 31 -8.27 5.54 -6.23
C LEU A 31 -9.50 6.44 -6.13
N PRO A 32 -9.33 7.68 -5.63
CA PRO A 32 -10.28 8.74 -5.91
C PRO A 32 -10.55 8.82 -7.42
N PHE A 33 -11.80 9.07 -7.80
CA PHE A 33 -12.17 9.09 -9.20
C PHE A 33 -11.46 10.23 -9.94
N ASP A 34 -10.82 9.88 -11.04
CA ASP A 34 -10.13 10.78 -11.96
C ASP A 34 -10.22 10.14 -13.35
N GLY A 35 -10.58 10.92 -14.37
CA GLY A 35 -10.71 10.45 -15.75
C GLY A 35 -9.43 9.85 -16.31
N ASN A 36 -8.27 10.23 -15.75
CA ASN A 36 -6.96 9.78 -16.16
C ASN A 36 -6.41 8.61 -15.32
N ASN A 37 -7.20 8.01 -14.42
CA ASN A 37 -6.73 6.95 -13.52
C ASN A 37 -6.07 5.76 -14.25
N ARG A 38 -6.62 5.34 -15.39
CA ARG A 38 -6.02 4.26 -16.19
C ARG A 38 -4.62 4.63 -16.68
N GLN A 39 -4.49 5.80 -17.28
CA GLN A 39 -3.22 6.30 -17.82
C GLN A 39 -2.21 6.54 -16.70
N TRP A 40 -2.65 7.13 -15.58
CA TRP A 40 -1.82 7.34 -14.41
C TRP A 40 -1.33 6.01 -13.84
N LEU A 41 -2.18 4.99 -13.69
CA LEU A 41 -1.73 3.67 -13.24
C LEU A 41 -0.73 3.04 -14.20
N GLN A 42 -1.00 3.10 -15.51
CA GLN A 42 -0.17 2.49 -16.54
C GLN A 42 1.21 3.15 -16.68
N ASP A 43 1.25 4.48 -16.66
CA ASP A 43 2.46 5.29 -16.64
C ASP A 43 3.50 4.83 -17.69
N GLY A 44 3.06 4.88 -18.95
CA GLY A 44 3.86 4.53 -20.13
C GLY A 44 4.17 3.04 -20.32
N ARG A 45 3.81 2.17 -19.37
CA ARG A 45 4.12 0.73 -19.45
C ARG A 45 3.25 0.02 -20.49
N ARG A 46 3.80 -1.03 -21.11
CA ARG A 46 3.07 -1.87 -22.09
C ARG A 46 1.89 -2.61 -21.47
N THR A 47 2.04 -3.12 -20.25
CA THR A 47 0.97 -3.83 -19.54
C THR A 47 -0.14 -2.86 -19.14
N THR A 48 -1.38 -3.23 -19.43
CA THR A 48 -2.54 -2.38 -19.14
C THR A 48 -3.19 -2.76 -17.80
N PRO A 49 -3.47 -1.80 -16.90
CA PRO A 49 -4.30 -2.01 -15.71
C PRO A 49 -5.70 -2.51 -16.06
N SER A 50 -6.23 -3.47 -15.30
CA SER A 50 -7.58 -3.98 -15.53
C SER A 50 -8.57 -3.34 -14.55
N TRP A 51 -9.66 -2.77 -15.04
CA TRP A 51 -10.75 -2.27 -14.18
C TRP A 51 -11.78 -3.36 -13.93
N ILE A 52 -12.00 -3.71 -12.66
CA ILE A 52 -13.01 -4.68 -12.24
C ILE A 52 -14.26 -3.92 -11.81
N ALA A 53 -15.12 -3.60 -12.77
CA ALA A 53 -16.30 -2.74 -12.57
C ALA A 53 -17.26 -3.24 -11.49
N SER A 54 -17.56 -4.54 -11.47
CA SER A 54 -18.50 -5.14 -10.50
C SER A 54 -18.11 -4.93 -9.04
N ARG A 55 -16.82 -4.73 -8.77
CA ARG A 55 -16.27 -4.54 -7.42
C ARG A 55 -15.53 -3.23 -7.26
N LYS A 56 -15.55 -2.36 -8.27
CA LYS A 56 -14.96 -1.02 -8.28
C LYS A 56 -13.50 -0.98 -7.79
N PHE A 57 -12.60 -1.71 -8.44
CA PHE A 57 -11.15 -1.59 -8.18
C PHE A 57 -10.34 -1.91 -9.45
N TRP A 58 -9.10 -1.45 -9.48
CA TRP A 58 -8.11 -1.79 -10.49
C TRP A 58 -7.30 -3.02 -10.07
N GLU A 59 -6.88 -3.83 -11.02
CA GLU A 59 -5.82 -4.81 -10.86
C GLU A 59 -4.55 -4.38 -11.61
N ILE A 60 -3.42 -4.43 -10.91
CA ILE A 60 -2.08 -4.09 -11.45
C ILE A 60 -1.04 -5.15 -11.06
N PRO A 61 0.05 -5.32 -11.83
CA PRO A 61 1.14 -6.24 -11.49
C PRO A 61 1.76 -6.01 -10.11
N LYS A 62 2.18 -7.08 -9.43
CA LYS A 62 2.88 -7.00 -8.12
C LYS A 62 4.14 -6.14 -8.18
N ALA A 63 4.88 -6.22 -9.28
CA ALA A 63 6.10 -5.46 -9.52
C ALA A 63 5.89 -3.93 -9.55
N TRP A 64 4.64 -3.45 -9.60
CA TRP A 64 4.34 -2.02 -9.60
C TRP A 64 4.10 -1.48 -8.19
N PHE A 65 4.19 -2.31 -7.15
CA PHE A 65 3.87 -1.91 -5.78
C PHE A 65 4.66 -0.68 -5.33
N ASP A 66 5.99 -0.73 -5.41
CA ASP A 66 6.85 0.35 -4.93
C ASP A 66 6.62 1.66 -5.72
N ASP A 67 6.54 1.55 -7.04
CA ASP A 67 6.26 2.67 -7.94
C ASP A 67 4.88 3.30 -7.67
N PHE A 68 3.85 2.47 -7.50
CA PHE A 68 2.51 2.92 -7.14
C PHE A 68 2.52 3.68 -5.83
N VAL A 69 3.15 3.14 -4.79
CA VAL A 69 3.21 3.77 -3.46
C VAL A 69 3.92 5.12 -3.55
N ASN A 70 5.06 5.20 -4.25
CA ASN A 70 5.80 6.45 -4.45
C ASN A 70 4.95 7.51 -5.16
N ARG A 71 4.36 7.15 -6.31
CA ARG A 71 3.56 8.10 -7.09
C ARG A 71 2.26 8.47 -6.39
N ALA A 72 1.68 7.57 -5.60
CA ALA A 72 0.51 7.86 -4.78
C ALA A 72 0.83 8.84 -3.65
N LEU A 73 1.93 8.63 -2.92
CA LEU A 73 2.42 9.59 -1.92
C LEU A 73 2.68 10.96 -2.55
N GLN A 74 3.30 11.00 -3.73
CA GLN A 74 3.55 12.24 -4.45
C GLN A 74 2.27 12.96 -4.90
N LYS A 75 1.28 12.23 -5.46
CA LYS A 75 0.04 12.82 -5.99
C LYS A 75 -0.98 13.17 -4.91
N TYR A 76 -1.15 12.30 -3.92
CA TYR A 76 -2.24 12.38 -2.94
C TYR A 76 -1.77 12.74 -1.52
N GLY A 77 -0.45 12.79 -1.27
CA GLY A 77 0.14 13.06 0.05
C GLY A 77 0.00 11.90 1.05
N ARG A 78 -0.93 10.97 0.82
CA ARG A 78 -1.20 9.82 1.68
C ARG A 78 -1.83 8.66 0.92
N LEU A 79 -1.67 7.45 1.44
CA LEU A 79 -2.37 6.24 0.98
C LEU A 79 -2.48 5.20 2.10
N TYR A 80 -3.46 4.31 1.98
CA TYR A 80 -3.50 3.08 2.76
C TYR A 80 -2.83 1.92 2.02
N VAL A 81 -2.00 1.17 2.75
CA VAL A 81 -1.51 -0.14 2.32
C VAL A 81 -2.16 -1.20 3.20
N ILE A 82 -2.92 -2.09 2.57
CA ILE A 82 -3.46 -3.31 3.19
C ILE A 82 -2.61 -4.47 2.70
N GLN A 83 -2.13 -5.31 3.61
CA GLN A 83 -1.22 -6.39 3.25
C GLN A 83 -1.31 -7.58 4.21
N PRO A 84 -0.84 -8.77 3.80
CA PRO A 84 -0.66 -9.87 4.74
C PRO A 84 0.17 -9.46 5.95
N TYR A 85 -0.28 -9.88 7.12
CA TYR A 85 0.39 -9.70 8.38
C TYR A 85 0.90 -11.04 8.90
N ARG A 86 2.07 -11.02 9.54
CA ARG A 86 2.66 -12.18 10.22
C ARG A 86 3.11 -11.74 11.60
N GLU A 87 2.34 -12.11 12.62
CA GLU A 87 2.59 -11.72 14.01
C GLU A 87 4.00 -12.12 14.50
N GLN A 88 4.47 -13.31 14.08
CA GLN A 88 5.75 -13.86 14.50
C GLN A 88 6.97 -13.27 13.74
N GLU A 89 6.76 -12.51 12.66
CA GLU A 89 7.85 -12.01 11.83
C GLU A 89 8.47 -10.74 12.43
N VAL A 90 9.56 -10.89 13.19
CA VAL A 90 10.28 -9.77 13.81
C VAL A 90 10.94 -8.89 12.74
N CYS A 91 10.90 -7.56 12.92
CA CYS A 91 11.53 -6.61 12.01
C CYS A 91 13.05 -6.84 11.95
N SER A 92 13.53 -7.37 10.83
CA SER A 92 14.93 -7.69 10.58
C SER A 92 15.75 -6.46 10.15
N PRO A 93 17.09 -6.52 10.25
CA PRO A 93 17.96 -5.51 9.64
C PRO A 93 17.72 -5.33 8.13
N SER A 94 17.32 -6.39 7.40
CA SER A 94 16.97 -6.27 5.98
C SER A 94 15.70 -5.42 5.76
N CYS A 95 14.73 -5.47 6.66
CA CYS A 95 13.56 -4.57 6.62
C CYS A 95 13.94 -3.14 7.00
N GLN A 96 14.79 -2.97 8.01
CA GLN A 96 15.25 -1.65 8.44
C GLN A 96 16.09 -0.93 7.37
N ASN A 97 16.84 -1.70 6.57
CA ASN A 97 17.67 -1.17 5.47
C ASN A 97 16.99 -1.27 4.10
N ALA A 98 15.70 -1.61 4.04
CA ALA A 98 14.99 -1.80 2.79
C ALA A 98 14.86 -0.47 2.00
N LYS A 99 15.06 -0.56 0.68
CA LYS A 99 14.87 0.57 -0.26
C LYS A 99 13.51 0.59 -0.94
N GLY A 100 12.75 -0.50 -0.88
CA GLY A 100 11.37 -0.58 -1.35
C GLY A 100 10.36 -0.37 -0.22
N HIS A 101 9.06 -0.50 -0.49
CA HIS A 101 7.98 -0.33 0.49
C HIS A 101 7.48 -1.65 1.07
N GLU A 102 7.97 -2.78 0.58
CA GLU A 102 7.50 -4.10 1.01
C GLU A 102 7.93 -4.43 2.44
N CYS A 103 6.98 -4.61 3.36
CA CYS A 103 7.21 -5.28 4.65
C CYS A 103 6.06 -6.27 4.92
N GLN A 104 6.31 -7.32 5.67
CA GLN A 104 5.30 -8.20 6.30
C GLN A 104 5.53 -8.36 7.81
N CYS A 105 6.48 -7.57 8.30
CA CYS A 105 7.00 -7.53 9.64
C CYS A 105 5.96 -7.11 10.67
N SER A 106 6.09 -7.64 11.89
CA SER A 106 5.19 -7.39 13.02
C SER A 106 5.21 -5.93 13.49
N CYS A 107 6.28 -5.18 13.20
CA CYS A 107 6.36 -3.74 13.46
C CYS A 107 5.47 -2.90 12.53
N MET A 108 4.75 -3.51 11.59
CA MET A 108 3.81 -2.86 10.66
C MET A 108 4.44 -1.74 9.81
N GLY A 109 5.76 -1.76 9.65
CA GLY A 109 6.51 -0.78 8.88
C GLY A 109 7.03 0.41 9.70
N VAL A 110 6.85 0.44 11.02
CA VAL A 110 7.33 1.53 11.90
C VAL A 110 8.85 1.73 11.79
N HIS A 111 9.61 0.65 11.63
CA HIS A 111 11.08 0.71 11.51
C HIS A 111 11.57 0.50 10.08
N HIS A 112 10.66 0.47 9.10
CA HIS A 112 10.99 0.14 7.71
C HIS A 112 11.76 1.27 7.03
N GLY A 113 12.94 0.96 6.48
CA GLY A 113 13.83 1.96 5.86
C GLY A 113 14.53 2.90 6.84
N ALA A 114 14.45 2.66 8.16
CA ALA A 114 15.04 3.53 9.19
C ALA A 114 16.58 3.49 9.26
N GLY A 115 17.23 2.51 8.61
CA GLY A 115 18.69 2.40 8.49
C GLY A 115 19.29 3.12 7.28
N SER A 116 18.45 3.58 6.34
CA SER A 116 18.82 4.61 5.36
C SER A 116 18.60 6.01 5.97
N ASP A 117 19.09 7.10 5.36
CA ASP A 117 19.13 8.52 5.86
C ASP A 117 17.77 9.17 6.25
N GLY A 118 16.80 8.39 6.68
CA GLY A 118 15.42 8.73 6.98
C GLY A 118 14.46 7.94 6.10
N SER A 119 13.39 7.39 6.69
CA SER A 119 12.26 6.90 5.89
C SER A 119 11.68 8.06 5.09
N TRP A 120 11.45 7.90 3.78
CA TRP A 120 10.88 8.96 2.93
C TRP A 120 9.35 9.10 3.06
N PHE A 121 8.74 8.32 3.96
CA PHE A 121 7.35 8.38 4.38
C PHE A 121 7.26 8.15 5.90
N GLU A 122 6.12 8.46 6.49
CA GLU A 122 5.79 8.08 7.86
C GLU A 122 4.54 7.20 7.90
N VAL A 123 4.47 6.30 8.88
CA VAL A 123 3.26 5.53 9.17
C VAL A 123 2.52 6.27 10.27
N SER A 124 1.45 6.98 9.91
CA SER A 124 0.70 7.80 10.87
C SER A 124 -0.30 7.00 11.69
N ASP A 125 -0.75 5.86 11.16
CA ASP A 125 -1.65 4.92 11.83
C ASP A 125 -1.40 3.51 11.27
N ALA A 126 -1.45 2.49 12.12
CA ALA A 126 -1.32 1.10 11.72
C ALA A 126 -2.03 0.15 12.69
N PHE A 127 -2.77 -0.81 12.12
CA PHE A 127 -3.45 -1.84 12.88
C PHE A 127 -3.52 -3.15 12.10
N SER A 128 -3.67 -4.27 12.80
CA SER A 128 -3.93 -5.58 12.22
C SER A 128 -5.34 -6.06 12.55
N THR A 129 -5.94 -6.83 11.65
CA THR A 129 -7.21 -7.53 11.90
C THR A 129 -7.30 -8.76 11.01
N ARG A 130 -8.15 -9.69 11.40
CA ARG A 130 -8.54 -10.81 10.55
C ARG A 130 -9.57 -10.36 9.52
N TRP A 131 -9.37 -10.68 8.25
CA TRP A 131 -10.37 -10.53 7.19
C TRP A 131 -10.56 -11.86 6.46
N GLY A 132 -11.64 -12.55 6.79
CA GLY A 132 -11.86 -13.94 6.38
C GLY A 132 -10.88 -14.87 7.11
N GLU A 133 -10.11 -15.64 6.36
CA GLU A 133 -9.10 -16.56 6.91
C GLU A 133 -7.71 -15.94 7.07
N ARG A 134 -7.49 -14.71 6.55
CA ARG A 134 -6.17 -14.08 6.53
C ARG A 134 -6.05 -12.99 7.60
N GLU A 135 -4.91 -12.96 8.27
CA GLU A 135 -4.48 -11.80 9.03
C GLU A 135 -3.90 -10.75 8.09
N LEU A 136 -4.42 -9.53 8.23
CA LEU A 136 -4.01 -8.38 7.43
C LEU A 136 -3.59 -7.26 8.34
N ALA A 137 -2.57 -6.52 7.91
CA ALA A 137 -2.22 -5.22 8.46
C ALA A 137 -2.71 -4.14 7.50
N CYS A 138 -3.20 -3.04 8.07
CA CYS A 138 -3.47 -1.81 7.36
C CYS A 138 -2.59 -0.73 7.97
N ARG A 139 -1.90 0.02 7.11
CA ARG A 139 -1.11 1.18 7.50
C ARG A 139 -1.50 2.38 6.65
N LEU A 140 -1.70 3.52 7.29
CA LEU A 140 -1.77 4.82 6.63
C LEU A 140 -0.35 5.34 6.48
N MET A 141 0.07 5.50 5.22
CA MET A 141 1.35 6.10 4.88
C MET A 141 1.11 7.54 4.47
N VAL A 142 1.91 8.46 5.02
CA VAL A 142 1.86 9.89 4.72
C VAL A 142 3.23 10.32 4.18
N ALA A 143 3.22 11.15 3.14
CA ALA A 143 4.43 11.71 2.57
C ALA A 143 5.05 12.65 3.60
N LYS A 144 6.35 12.50 3.89
CA LYS A 144 7.02 13.49 4.72
C LYS A 144 7.05 14.81 3.98
N THR A 145 6.56 15.88 4.62
CA THR A 145 6.85 17.23 4.15
C THR A 145 8.35 17.37 4.14
N ARG A 146 8.96 17.62 2.97
CA ARG A 146 10.35 18.06 2.94
C ARG A 146 10.38 19.39 3.68
N VAL A 147 10.85 19.37 4.93
CA VAL A 147 11.36 20.59 5.57
C VAL A 147 12.56 20.98 4.71
N GLN A 148 12.43 22.08 3.98
CA GLN A 148 13.56 22.70 3.30
C GLN A 148 14.60 23.14 4.32
#